data_AF-A0A933GG60-F1
#
_entry.id   AF-A0A933GG60-F1
#
_cell.length_a   1.000
_cell.length_b   1.000
_cell.length_c   1.000
_cell.angle_alpha   90.00
_cell.angle_beta   90.00
_cell.angle_gamma   90.00
#
_symmetry.space_group_name_H-M   'P 1'
#
loop_
_entity.id
_entity.type
_entity.pdbx_description
1 polymer ?
#
loop_
_entity_poly.entity_id
_entity_poly.type
_entity_poly.pdbx_seq_one_letter_code
_entity_poly.pdbx_strand_id
1 'polypeptide(L)'
;TFFAKQYFETRSAAGWKADLRLITSRLGTLESYSLRSSSWRTVFVPSHNGTHVTLHYEVRYARHASAETFVVFKPFARGEYKIVRHAIASPGLMKE
;
A
#
# COMPACT_ATOMS: atom_id res chain seq x y z
N THR A 1 -11.48 8.20 -4.42
CA THR A 1 -10.20 7.47 -4.54
C THR A 1 -9.75 6.97 -3.17
N PHE A 2 -9.21 5.75 -3.08
CA PHE A 2 -8.74 5.13 -1.82
C PHE A 2 -7.38 5.68 -1.36
N PHE A 3 -6.54 6.14 -2.28
CA PHE A 3 -5.24 6.73 -1.99
C PHE A 3 -5.38 8.20 -1.56
N ALA A 4 -4.56 8.62 -0.60
CA ALA A 4 -4.43 10.02 -0.21
C ALA A 4 -3.81 10.84 -1.35
N LYS A 5 -4.11 12.14 -1.43
CA LYS A 5 -3.45 13.04 -2.40
C LYS A 5 -1.92 13.02 -2.23
N GLN A 6 -1.46 13.04 -0.98
CA GLN A 6 -0.05 12.94 -0.58
C GLN A 6 0.65 11.68 -1.12
N TYR A 7 -0.07 10.57 -1.28
CA TYR A 7 0.50 9.37 -1.89
C TYR A 7 1.02 9.63 -3.31
N PHE A 8 0.38 10.56 -4.04
CA PHE A 8 0.76 10.96 -5.38
C PHE A 8 1.66 12.20 -5.44
N GLU A 9 1.94 12.86 -4.31
CA GLU A 9 2.86 14.01 -4.28
C GLU A 9 4.30 13.55 -4.52
N THR A 10 4.66 12.37 -4.02
CA THR A 10 5.96 11.73 -4.29
C THR A 10 5.91 10.73 -5.46
N ARG A 11 4.73 10.44 -6.01
CA ARG A 11 4.51 9.50 -7.13
C ARG A 11 3.49 10.06 -8.12
N SER A 12 3.91 10.44 -9.32
CA SER A 12 2.94 10.86 -10.33
C SER A 12 1.93 9.74 -10.62
N ALA A 13 0.69 10.11 -10.99
CA ALA A 13 -0.33 9.12 -11.38
C ALA A 13 0.15 8.24 -12.56
N ALA A 14 1.01 8.78 -13.44
CA ALA A 14 1.67 8.05 -14.50
C ALA A 14 2.68 7.03 -13.97
N GLY A 15 3.49 7.40 -12.97
CA GLY A 15 4.43 6.50 -12.29
C GLY A 15 3.71 5.34 -11.62
N TRP A 16 2.60 5.60 -10.92
CA TRP A 16 1.79 4.54 -10.31
C TRP A 16 1.22 3.56 -11.35
N LYS A 17 0.74 4.06 -12.50
CA LYS A 17 0.29 3.19 -13.61
C LYS A 17 1.43 2.39 -14.23
N ALA A 18 2.65 2.93 -14.25
CA ALA A 18 3.83 2.20 -14.72
C ALA A 18 4.20 1.08 -13.74
N ASP A 19 4.21 1.36 -12.43
CA ASP A 19 4.42 0.36 -11.37
C ASP A 19 3.41 -0.78 -11.47
N LEU A 20 2.12 -0.48 -11.64
CA LEU A 20 1.08 -1.50 -11.84
C LEU A 20 1.35 -2.39 -13.06
N ARG A 21 1.73 -1.80 -14.19
CA ARG A 21 2.06 -2.58 -15.40
C ARG A 21 3.28 -3.47 -15.17
N LEU A 22 4.28 -2.99 -14.45
CA LEU A 22 5.46 -3.77 -14.08
C LEU A 22 5.08 -4.94 -13.17
N ILE A 23 4.29 -4.70 -12.13
CA ILE A 23 3.79 -5.72 -11.20
C ILE A 23 3.02 -6.80 -11.95
N THR A 24 2.04 -6.42 -12.78
CA THR A 24 1.26 -7.39 -13.57
C THR A 24 2.13 -8.17 -14.55
N SER A 25 3.09 -7.50 -15.21
CA SER A 25 4.01 -8.15 -16.16
C SER A 25 4.95 -9.15 -15.50
N ARG A 26 5.46 -8.83 -14.30
CA ARG A 26 6.44 -9.66 -13.57
C ARG A 26 5.77 -10.76 -12.73
N LEU A 27 4.73 -10.40 -11.99
CA LEU A 27 4.10 -11.28 -11.00
C LEU A 27 2.88 -12.03 -11.56
N GLY A 28 2.23 -11.48 -12.59
CA GLY A 28 1.00 -12.04 -13.17
C GLY A 28 -0.26 -11.54 -12.48
N THR A 29 -1.37 -12.22 -12.72
CA THR A 29 -2.68 -11.90 -12.12
C THR A 29 -2.67 -12.19 -10.62
N LEU A 30 -3.33 -11.35 -9.84
CA LEU A 30 -3.59 -11.58 -8.41
C LEU A 30 -4.55 -12.77 -8.26
N GLU A 31 -4.14 -13.80 -7.51
CA GLU A 31 -4.96 -15.00 -7.26
C GLU A 31 -5.60 -14.97 -5.87
N SER A 32 -4.81 -14.60 -4.84
CA SER A 32 -5.32 -14.53 -3.47
C SER A 32 -4.52 -13.55 -2.62
N TYR A 33 -5.13 -13.10 -1.53
CA TYR A 33 -4.51 -12.25 -0.53
C TYR A 33 -5.03 -12.61 0.86
N SER A 34 -4.17 -12.51 1.86
CA SER A 34 -4.51 -12.78 3.25
C SER A 34 -3.82 -11.79 4.17
N LEU A 35 -4.58 -11.22 5.12
CA LEU A 35 -4.03 -10.32 6.13
C LEU A 35 -3.24 -11.15 7.14
N ARG A 36 -1.92 -10.92 7.21
CA ARG A 36 -1.04 -11.58 8.19
C ARG A 36 -1.06 -10.90 9.53
N SER A 37 -0.97 -9.58 9.54
CA SER A 37 -0.97 -8.78 10.76
C SER A 37 -1.41 -7.35 10.49
N SER A 38 -1.90 -6.70 11.54
CA SER A 38 -2.18 -5.27 11.53
C SER A 38 -1.57 -4.63 12.77
N SER A 39 -1.06 -3.41 12.64
CA SER A 39 -0.57 -2.62 13.76
C SER A 39 -1.14 -1.21 13.68
N TRP A 40 -1.44 -0.65 14.84
CA TRP A 40 -2.16 0.61 14.98
C TRP A 40 -1.28 1.58 15.75
N ARG A 41 -1.04 2.74 15.18
CA ARG A 41 -0.28 3.82 15.82
C ARG A 41 -1.09 5.10 15.73
N THR A 42 -1.58 5.53 16.89
CA THR A 42 -2.20 6.84 17.02
C THR A 42 -1.12 7.91 17.14
N VAL A 43 -1.31 9.01 16.41
CA VAL A 43 -0.40 10.15 16.43
C VAL A 43 -1.22 11.40 16.77
N PHE A 44 -0.78 12.10 17.81
CA PHE A 44 -1.34 13.38 18.23
C PHE A 44 -0.35 14.49 17.87
N VAL A 45 -0.36 14.95 16.61
CA VAL A 45 0.37 16.14 16.18
C VAL A 45 -0.63 17.23 15.79
N PRO A 46 -0.43 18.49 16.21
CA PRO A 46 -1.39 19.59 16.00
C PRO A 46 -1.92 19.76 14.57
N SER A 47 -1.14 19.36 13.55
CA SER A 47 -1.52 19.42 12.13
C SER A 47 -1.91 18.08 11.49
N HIS A 48 -1.67 16.94 12.17
CA HIS A 48 -1.82 15.58 11.63
C HIS A 48 -2.36 14.59 12.67
N ASN A 49 -3.34 15.04 13.46
CA ASN A 49 -4.02 14.20 14.43
C ASN A 49 -4.79 13.07 13.74
N GLY A 50 -4.42 11.83 14.05
CA GLY A 50 -5.09 10.68 13.48
C GLY A 50 -4.44 9.34 13.83
N THR A 51 -5.03 8.28 13.29
CA THR A 51 -4.54 6.91 13.46
C THR A 51 -3.90 6.43 12.17
N HIS A 52 -2.66 5.96 12.27
CA HIS A 52 -2.01 5.17 11.24
C HIS A 52 -2.27 3.69 11.52
N VAL A 53 -2.71 2.97 10.49
CA VAL A 53 -2.88 1.53 10.52
C VAL A 53 -1.94 0.94 9.47
N THR A 54 -0.97 0.14 9.91
CA THR A 54 -0.11 -0.62 9.02
C THR A 54 -0.69 -2.02 8.86
N LEU A 55 -0.91 -2.43 7.63
CA LEU A 55 -1.46 -3.74 7.27
C LEU A 55 -0.40 -4.51 6.50
N HIS A 56 -0.10 -5.73 6.96
CA HIS A 56 0.80 -6.64 6.28
C HIS A 56 -0.01 -7.77 5.65
N TYR A 57 0.10 -7.89 4.34
CA TYR A 57 -0.58 -8.91 3.55
C TYR A 57 0.42 -9.89 2.99
N GLU A 58 0.03 -11.16 2.97
CA GLU A 58 0.58 -12.13 2.03
C GLU A 58 -0.30 -12.18 0.81
N VAL A 59 0.33 -12.10 -0.36
CA VAL A 59 -0.32 -11.98 -1.65
C VAL A 59 0.23 -13.05 -2.57
N ARG A 60 -0.66 -13.81 -3.21
CA ARG A 60 -0.30 -14.79 -4.22
C ARG A 60 -0.66 -14.22 -5.58
N TYR A 61 0.36 -13.99 -6.40
CA TYR A 61 0.19 -13.78 -7.82
C TYR A 61 0.46 -15.09 -8.57
N ALA A 62 -0.05 -15.20 -9.80
CA ALA A 62 0.05 -16.40 -10.62
C ALA A 62 1.49 -16.92 -10.80
N ARG A 63 2.50 -16.03 -10.78
CA ARG A 63 3.91 -16.41 -10.95
C ARG A 63 4.71 -16.42 -9.65
N HIS A 64 4.35 -15.57 -8.68
CA HIS A 64 5.13 -15.37 -7.47
C HIS A 64 4.26 -15.04 -6.26
N ALA A 65 4.70 -15.48 -5.09
CA ALA A 65 4.22 -14.91 -3.83
C ALA A 65 4.84 -13.53 -3.58
N SER A 66 4.15 -12.71 -2.81
CA SER A 66 4.58 -11.38 -2.40
C SER A 66 4.11 -11.06 -0.99
N ALA A 67 4.90 -10.26 -0.28
CA ALA A 67 4.47 -9.59 0.94
C ALA A 67 4.19 -8.12 0.60
N GLU A 68 2.97 -7.67 0.91
CA GLU A 68 2.57 -6.28 0.69
C GLU A 68 2.34 -5.57 2.02
N THR A 69 2.77 -4.32 2.10
CA THR A 69 2.55 -3.48 3.27
C THR A 69 1.80 -2.22 2.86
N PHE A 70 0.66 -1.99 3.49
CA PHE A 70 -0.14 -0.78 3.33
C PHE A 70 -0.08 0.03 4.61
N VAL A 71 0.09 1.35 4.48
CA VAL A 71 -0.14 2.28 5.59
C VAL A 71 -1.36 3.11 5.26
N VAL A 72 -2.35 3.05 6.13
CA VAL A 72 -3.61 3.76 6.02
C VAL A 72 -3.66 4.82 7.12
N PHE A 73 -4.04 6.04 6.75
CA PHE A 73 -4.24 7.13 7.70
C PHE A 73 -5.73 7.45 7.83
N LYS A 74 -6.19 7.57 9.08
CA LYS A 74 -7.52 8.07 9.43
C LYS A 74 -7.37 9.35 10.25
N PRO A 75 -7.79 10.51 9.74
CA PRO A 75 -7.86 11.74 10.53
C PRO A 75 -8.82 11.58 11.71
N PHE A 76 -8.56 12.27 12.82
CA PHE A 76 -9.50 12.35 13.96
C PHE A 76 -10.68 13.29 13.73
N ALA A 77 -10.46 14.36 12.98
CA ALA A 77 -11.56 15.11 12.40
C ALA A 77 -12.34 14.20 11.44
N ARG A 78 -13.62 14.50 11.17
CA ARG A 78 -14.45 13.72 10.24
C ARG A 78 -13.69 13.49 8.92
N GLY A 79 -13.26 12.26 8.69
CA GLY A 79 -12.39 11.90 7.58
C GLY A 79 -12.44 10.42 7.28
N GLU A 80 -12.24 10.08 6.02
CA GLU A 80 -12.16 8.70 5.55
C GLU A 80 -10.75 8.14 5.71
N TYR A 81 -10.66 6.81 5.83
CA TYR A 81 -9.38 6.11 5.71
C TYR A 81 -8.80 6.33 4.31
N LYS A 82 -7.52 6.71 4.24
CA LYS A 82 -6.78 6.85 2.97
C LYS A 82 -5.46 6.08 3.02
N ILE A 83 -5.12 5.40 1.93
CA ILE A 83 -3.81 4.76 1.79
C ILE A 83 -2.77 5.85 1.55
N VAL A 84 -1.81 5.97 2.47
CA VAL A 84 -0.70 6.93 2.41
C VAL A 84 0.63 6.27 2.03
N ARG A 85 0.71 4.95 2.10
CA ARG A 85 1.87 4.18 1.63
C ARG A 85 1.47 2.78 1.17
N HIS A 86 2.17 2.30 0.14
CA HIS A 86 2.07 0.93 -0.36
C HIS A 86 3.45 0.46 -0.82
N ALA A 87 3.89 -0.68 -0.29
CA ALA A 87 5.15 -1.32 -0.61
C ALA A 87 4.90 -2.79 -0.92
N ILE A 88 5.61 -3.32 -1.93
CA ILE A 88 5.49 -4.69 -2.41
C ILE A 88 6.89 -5.31 -2.38
N ALA A 89 7.03 -6.42 -1.67
CA ALA A 89 8.22 -7.25 -1.67
C ALA A 89 7.88 -8.56 -2.36
N SER A 90 8.49 -8.83 -3.52
CA SER A 90 8.34 -10.11 -4.23
C SER A 90 9.66 -10.50 -4.89
N PRO A 91 10.04 -11.79 -4.88
CA PRO A 91 11.20 -12.28 -5.62
C PRO A 91 11.15 -11.95 -7.12
N GLY A 92 9.94 -11.84 -7.71
CA GLY A 92 9.76 -11.47 -9.12
C GLY A 92 10.07 -9.99 -9.43
N LEU A 93 10.18 -9.14 -8.40
CA LEU A 93 10.53 -7.73 -8.51
C LEU A 93 11.98 -7.42 -8.06
N MET A 94 12.68 -8.38 -7.43
CA MET A 94 14.03 -8.20 -6.87
C MET A 94 15.16 -8.56 -7.86
N LYS A 95 14.90 -8.56 -9.17
CA LYS A 95 15.92 -8.87 -10.18
C LYS A 95 16.28 -7.63 -11.00
N GLU A 96 17.43 -7.05 -10.68
CA GLU A 96 18.31 -6.39 -11.65
C GLU A 96 19.22 -7.45 -12.29
#